data_AF-A0A537PCT0-F1
#
_entry.id   AF-A0A537PCT0-F1
#
_cell.length_a   1.000
_cell.length_b   1.000
_cell.length_c   1.000
_cell.angle_alpha   90.00
_cell.angle_beta   90.00
_cell.angle_gamma   90.00
#
_symmetry.space_group_name_H-M   'P 1'
#
loop_
_entity.id
_entity.type
_entity.pdbx_description
1 polymer ?
#
loop_
_entity_poly.entity_id
_entity_poly.type
_entity_poly.pdbx_seq_one_letter_code
_entity_poly.pdbx_strand_id
1 'polypeptide(L)' 'MRIDERVLISGAGPVGLVAAANLVHAGLPVTVFEAGADLSEESRASTFHPPTLDMLDRLGAA' A
#
# COMPACT_ATOMS: atom_id res chain seq x y z
N MET A 1 17.82 -2.13 12.72
CA MET A 1 17.08 -0.88 12.47
C MET A 1 16.17 -0.65 13.66
N ARG A 2 16.30 0.47 14.38
CA ARG A 2 15.43 0.79 15.53
C ARG A 2 14.02 1.09 15.01
N ILE A 3 12.98 0.59 15.70
CA ILE A 3 11.55 0.68 15.30
C ILE A 3 10.99 2.09 15.57
N ASP A 4 11.80 2.97 16.16
CA ASP A 4 11.30 3.84 17.22
C ASP A 4 10.30 4.92 16.81
N GLU A 5 10.18 5.27 15.53
CA GLU A 5 9.07 6.07 15.01
C GLU A 5 8.74 5.64 13.58
N ARG A 6 7.78 4.73 13.38
CA ARG A 6 7.26 4.36 12.06
C ARG A 6 5.85 3.79 12.14
N VAL A 7 5.11 3.87 11.04
CA VAL A 7 3.81 3.22 10.91
C VAL A 7 4.00 1.75 10.53
N LEU A 8 3.35 0.85 11.26
CA LEU A 8 3.32 -0.58 10.97
C LEU A 8 2.02 -0.92 10.25
N ILE A 9 2.11 -1.53 9.07
CA ILE A 9 0.96 -1.95 8.27
C ILE A 9 0.94 -3.47 8.20
N SER A 10 -0.21 -4.06 8.54
CA SER A 10 -0.45 -5.50 8.43
C SER A 10 -1.24 -5.78 7.13
N GLY A 11 -0.61 -6.49 6.21
CA GLY A 11 -1.12 -6.87 4.89
C GLY A 11 -0.48 -6.08 3.76
N ALA A 12 0.10 -6.79 2.78
CA ALA A 12 0.65 -6.22 1.54
C ALA A 12 -0.31 -6.38 0.34
N GLY A 13 -1.61 -6.39 0.61
CA GLY A 13 -2.63 -6.26 -0.44
C GLY A 13 -2.78 -4.81 -0.95
N PRO A 14 -3.69 -4.58 -1.91
CA PRO A 14 -3.87 -3.26 -2.53
C PRO A 14 -4.09 -2.12 -1.52
N VAL A 15 -4.91 -2.34 -0.50
CA VAL A 15 -5.19 -1.33 0.54
C VAL A 15 -3.94 -1.00 1.35
N GLY A 16 -3.19 -2.01 1.79
CA GLY A 16 -1.99 -1.82 2.60
C GLY A 16 -0.88 -1.12 1.83
N LEU A 17 -0.67 -1.49 0.57
CA LEU A 17 0.34 -0.87 -0.29
C LEU A 17 -0.01 0.57 -0.67
N VAL A 18 -1.28 0.86 -0.97
CA VAL A 18 -1.73 2.24 -1.22
C VAL A 18 -1.59 3.11 0.03
N ALA A 19 -1.93 2.58 1.21
CA ALA A 19 -1.72 3.31 2.47
C ALA A 19 -0.23 3.56 2.73
N ALA A 20 0.63 2.55 2.52
CA ALA A 20 2.07 2.68 2.65
C ALA A 20 2.63 3.77 1.71
N ALA A 21 2.22 3.75 0.44
CA ALA A 21 2.67 4.71 -0.56
C ALA A 21 2.28 6.15 -0.18
N ASN A 22 1.05 6.38 0.27
CA ASN A 22 0.61 7.71 0.74
C ASN A 22 1.43 8.21 1.94
N LEU A 23 1.66 7.35 2.93
CA LEU A 23 2.43 7.71 4.13
C LEU A 23 3.89 8.02 3.80
N VAL A 24 4.50 7.22 2.93
CA VAL A 24 5.87 7.47 2.44
C VAL A 24 5.94 8.77 1.65
N HIS A 25 4.96 9.05 0.79
CA HIS A 25 4.88 10.33 0.07
C HIS A 25 4.74 11.54 1.02
N ALA A 26 4.08 11.35 2.16
CA ALA A 26 4.00 12.34 3.24
C ALA A 26 5.26 12.42 4.13
N GLY A 27 6.32 11.66 3.84
CA GLY A 27 7.58 11.66 4.59
C GLY A 27 7.57 10.80 5.86
N LEU A 28 6.55 9.97 6.06
CA LEU A 28 6.44 9.09 7.21
C LEU A 28 7.09 7.73 6.92
N PRO A 29 8.02 7.24 7.75
CA PRO A 29 8.59 5.92 7.59
C PRO A 29 7.53 4.83 7.86
N VAL A 30 7.53 3.80 7.01
CA VAL A 30 6.57 2.69 7.08
C VAL A 30 7.29 1.34 7.04
N THR A 31 6.75 0.36 7.76
CA THR A 31 7.09 -1.05 7.56
C THR A 31 5.80 -1.83 7.32
N VAL A 32 5.75 -2.58 6.22
CA VAL A 32 4.62 -3.44 5.85
C VAL A 32 4.98 -4.89 6.17
N PHE A 33 4.03 -5.63 6.73
CA PHE A 33 4.13 -7.06 7.00
C PHE A 33 3.12 -7.81 6.13
N GLU A 34 3.54 -8.93 5.54
CA GLU A 34 2.66 -9.85 4.82
C GLU A 34 2.81 -11.24 5.41
N ALA A 35 1.71 -11.98 5.52
CA ALA A 35 1.71 -13.35 6.01
C ALA A 35 2.23 -14.33 4.94
N GLY A 36 1.96 -14.05 3.67
CA GLY A 36 2.53 -14.76 2.54
C GLY A 36 4.04 -14.53 2.40
N ALA A 37 4.75 -15.55 1.93
CA ALA A 37 6.16 -15.42 1.56
C ALA A 37 6.37 -14.52 0.34
N ASP A 38 5.36 -14.49 -0.55
CA ASP A 38 5.32 -13.73 -1.79
C ASP A 38 4.01 -12.93 -1.89
N LEU A 39 4.00 -11.91 -2.75
CA LEU A 39 2.78 -11.19 -3.08
C LEU A 39 1.86 -12.06 -3.94
N SER A 40 0.56 -11.97 -3.68
CA SER A 40 -0.43 -12.68 -4.50
C SER A 40 -0.50 -12.07 -5.90
N GLU A 41 -0.36 -12.91 -6.94
CA GLU A 41 -0.59 -12.53 -8.34
C GLU A 41 -2.06 -12.64 -8.75
N GLU A 42 -2.92 -13.15 -7.86
CA GLU A 42 -4.34 -13.29 -8.13
C GLU A 42 -5.05 -11.94 -8.03
N SER A 43 -5.64 -11.48 -9.13
CA SER A 43 -6.57 -10.35 -9.06
C SER A 43 -7.90 -10.82 -8.46
N ARG A 44 -8.12 -10.48 -7.19
CA ARG A 44 -9.41 -10.69 -6.49
C ARG A 44 -10.38 -9.53 -6.69
N ALA A 45 -9.89 -8.40 -7.18
CA ALA A 45 -10.70 -7.27 -7.60
C ALA A 45 -10.98 -7.37 -9.10
N SER A 46 -12.20 -7.05 -9.52
CA SER A 46 -12.60 -7.05 -10.93
C SER A 46 -12.68 -5.65 -11.55
N THR A 47 -12.83 -4.60 -10.74
CA THR A 47 -13.11 -3.24 -11.20
C THR A 47 -12.41 -2.21 -10.32
N PHE A 48 -11.78 -1.22 -10.97
CA PHE A 48 -11.41 0.05 -10.33
C PHE A 48 -12.43 1.11 -10.75
N HIS A 49 -13.06 1.75 -9.77
CA HIS A 49 -13.96 2.86 -10.05
C HIS A 49 -13.16 4.14 -10.31
N PRO A 50 -13.72 5.11 -11.07
CA PRO A 50 -13.03 6.37 -11.36
C PRO A 50 -12.42 7.07 -10.13
N PRO A 51 -13.10 7.16 -8.96
CA PRO A 51 -12.48 7.75 -7.77
C PRO A 51 -11.25 7.01 -7.26
N THR A 52 -11.17 5.69 -7.47
CA THR A 52 -9.99 4.91 -7.12
C THR A 52 -8.84 5.18 -8.09
N LEU A 53 -9.13 5.33 -9.39
CA LEU A 53 -8.13 5.71 -10.38
C LEU A 53 -7.59 7.12 -10.11
N ASP A 54 -8.47 8.09 -9.81
CA ASP A 54 -8.07 9.46 -9.44
C ASP A 54 -7.16 9.49 -8.19
N MET A 55 -7.37 8.54 -7.26
CA MET A 55 -6.52 8.40 -6.08
C MET A 55 -5.15 7.79 -6.44
N LEU A 56 -5.13 6.75 -7.28
CA LEU A 56 -3.91 6.08 -7.70
C LEU A 56 -3.04 6.96 -8.62
N ASP A 57 -3.65 7.84 -9.41
CA ASP A 57 -2.95 8.77 -10.30
C ASP A 57 -2.06 9.74 -9.51
N ARG A 58 -2.52 10.19 -8.33
CA ARG A 58 -1.73 11.01 -7.39
C ARG A 58 -0.47 10.31 -6.89
N LEU A 59 -0.46 8.97 -6.96
CA LEU A 59 0.67 8.12 -6.58
C LEU A 59 1.48 7.64 -7.79
N GLY A 60 1.08 8.02 -9.02
CA GLY A 60 1.70 7.54 -10.26
C GLY A 60 1.45 6.06 -10.54
N ALA A 61 0.31 5.52 -10.07
CA ALA A 61 -0.02 4.10 -10.10
C ALA A 61 -1.40 3.79 -10.74
N ALA A 62 -1.96 4.75 -11.49
CA ALA A 62 -3.18 4.57 -12.27
C ALA A 62 -2.91 3.91 -13.63
#